data_AF-A0A950RJ99-F1
#
_entry.id   AF-A0A950RJ99-F1
#
_cell.length_a   1.000
_cell.length_b   1.000
_cell.length_c   1.000
_cell.angle_alpha   90.00
_cell.angle_beta   90.00
_cell.angle_gamma   90.00
#
_symmetry.space_group_name_H-M   'P 1'
#
loop_
_entity.id
_entity.type
_entity.pdbx_description
1 polymer ?
#
loop_
_entity_poly.entity_id
_entity_poly.type
_entity_poly.pdbx_seq_one_letter_code
_entity_poly.pdbx_strand_id
1 'polypeptide(L)'
;MLISRRLILAHFWLAFAAFGAALLLGEWQMFIRSPLHGWIGDPELYYRSVTAHGTALAYVFPTLVAMGFGYAITEAALGRPLVGRNWAWAGFALVAAGTVIAIVPVAMGRASILYTFYPPLIANPAYYVGVVLVVVGSWIWVALMSVNLHLWKRDNPGRPVPVAMFANVAGSYLWAWTAVGAAVELLFQILPVAFGL
;
A
#
# COMPACT_ATOMS: atom_id res chain seq x y z
N MET A 1 -20.61 1.47 -17.76
CA MET A 1 -19.39 0.64 -17.92
C MET A 1 -18.19 1.47 -17.46
N LEU A 2 -17.30 0.95 -16.62
CA LEU A 2 -16.14 1.70 -16.11
C LEU A 2 -15.10 1.87 -17.21
N ILE A 3 -14.68 3.12 -17.48
CA ILE A 3 -13.70 3.45 -18.52
C ILE A 3 -12.30 3.06 -18.07
N SER A 4 -12.02 3.21 -16.77
CA SER A 4 -10.73 2.86 -16.16
C SER A 4 -10.63 1.38 -15.75
N ARG A 5 -11.44 0.48 -16.33
CA ARG A 5 -11.50 -0.96 -15.96
C ARG A 5 -10.13 -1.63 -15.92
N ARG A 6 -9.25 -1.39 -16.91
CA ARG A 6 -7.90 -1.98 -16.93
C ARG A 6 -7.04 -1.55 -15.74
N LEU A 7 -7.09 -0.28 -15.37
CA LEU A 7 -6.37 0.28 -14.22
C LEU A 7 -6.90 -0.32 -12.92
N ILE A 8 -8.23 -0.36 -12.77
CA ILE A 8 -8.90 -0.91 -11.59
C ILE A 8 -8.55 -2.40 -11.42
N LEU A 9 -8.64 -3.19 -12.49
CA LEU A 9 -8.26 -4.60 -12.46
C LEU A 9 -6.78 -4.81 -12.19
N ALA A 10 -5.88 -3.94 -12.68
CA ALA A 10 -4.45 -4.05 -12.39
C ALA A 10 -4.17 -3.92 -10.88
N HIS A 11 -4.86 -3.00 -10.18
CA HIS A 11 -4.76 -2.87 -8.72
C HIS A 11 -5.22 -4.15 -8.02
N PHE A 12 -6.39 -4.69 -8.39
CA PHE A 12 -6.90 -5.91 -7.78
C PHE A 12 -6.04 -7.12 -8.09
N TRP A 13 -5.57 -7.30 -9.33
CA TRP A 13 -4.68 -8.41 -9.69
C TRP A 13 -3.39 -8.38 -8.87
N LEU A 14 -2.75 -7.22 -8.74
CA LEU A 14 -1.54 -7.10 -7.92
C LEU A 14 -1.84 -7.31 -6.43
N ALA A 15 -2.95 -6.75 -5.92
CA ALA A 15 -3.36 -6.92 -4.54
C ALA A 15 -3.58 -8.40 -4.20
N PHE A 16 -4.38 -9.11 -4.99
CA PHE A 16 -4.68 -10.52 -4.75
C PHE A 16 -3.47 -11.44 -5.00
N ALA A 17 -2.57 -11.09 -5.91
CA ALA A 17 -1.30 -11.79 -6.05
C ALA A 17 -0.43 -11.64 -4.79
N ALA A 18 -0.29 -10.41 -4.26
CA ALA A 18 0.44 -10.15 -3.02
C ALA A 18 -0.22 -10.84 -1.81
N PHE A 19 -1.56 -10.83 -1.74
CA PHE A 19 -2.33 -11.55 -0.74
C PHE A 19 -2.10 -13.05 -0.81
N GLY A 20 -2.12 -13.64 -2.01
CA GLY A 20 -1.84 -15.07 -2.20
C GLY A 20 -0.44 -15.46 -1.71
N ALA A 21 0.58 -14.66 -2.02
CA ALA A 21 1.93 -14.87 -1.49
C ALA A 21 1.96 -14.73 0.05
N ALA A 22 1.28 -13.72 0.60
CA ALA A 22 1.19 -13.52 2.05
C ALA A 22 0.47 -14.67 2.77
N LEU A 23 -0.57 -15.27 2.17
CA LEU A 23 -1.25 -16.43 2.73
C LEU A 23 -0.30 -17.60 2.96
N LEU A 24 0.55 -17.93 1.97
CA LEU A 24 1.56 -18.99 2.11
C LEU A 24 2.54 -18.69 3.26
N LEU A 25 2.94 -17.42 3.41
CA LEU A 25 3.78 -17.00 4.54
C LEU A 25 3.03 -17.07 5.88
N GLY A 26 1.72 -16.84 5.89
CA GLY A 26 0.87 -16.99 7.08
C GLY A 26 0.71 -18.45 7.50
N GLU A 27 0.48 -19.34 6.53
CA GLU A 27 0.47 -20.79 6.76
C GLU A 27 1.81 -21.27 7.31
N TRP A 28 2.92 -20.80 6.74
CA TRP A 28 4.27 -21.07 7.25
C TRP A 28 4.44 -20.62 8.71
N GLN A 29 3.97 -19.42 9.07
CA GLN A 29 4.03 -18.95 10.46
C GLN A 29 3.24 -19.85 11.41
N MET A 30 2.07 -20.33 11.00
CA MET A 30 1.28 -21.25 11.82
C MET A 30 1.98 -22.61 11.96
N PHE A 31 2.58 -23.12 10.88
CA PHE A 31 3.34 -24.36 10.90
C PHE A 31 4.55 -24.27 11.86
N ILE A 32 5.35 -23.21 11.75
CA ILE A 32 6.52 -22.95 12.62
C ILE A 32 6.12 -22.61 14.07
N ARG A 33 4.86 -22.29 14.35
CA ARG A 33 4.38 -22.15 15.74
C ARG A 33 3.71 -23.41 16.29
N SER A 34 3.58 -24.47 15.48
CA SER A 34 2.95 -25.74 15.87
C SER A 34 3.98 -26.74 16.42
N PRO A 35 3.61 -27.83 17.09
CA PRO A 35 4.57 -28.89 17.46
C PRO A 35 5.18 -29.67 16.27
N LEU A 36 4.72 -29.42 15.04
CA LEU A 36 5.02 -30.24 13.86
C LEU A 36 6.37 -29.95 13.19
N HIS A 37 7.15 -28.98 13.67
CA HIS A 37 8.35 -28.46 12.99
C HIS A 37 9.65 -28.65 13.79
N GLY A 38 9.70 -29.58 14.75
CA GLY A 38 10.83 -29.72 15.69
C GLY A 38 12.24 -29.90 15.08
N TRP A 39 12.34 -30.11 13.76
CA TRP A 39 13.60 -30.16 13.00
C TRP A 39 14.01 -28.82 12.35
N ILE A 40 13.17 -27.79 12.38
CA ILE A 40 13.43 -26.45 11.82
C ILE A 40 13.78 -25.52 12.96
N GLY A 41 15.07 -25.19 13.07
CA GLY A 41 15.60 -24.42 14.20
C GLY A 41 16.03 -22.99 13.89
N ASP A 42 15.95 -22.54 12.63
CA ASP A 42 16.42 -21.20 12.24
C ASP A 42 15.32 -20.14 12.48
N PRO A 43 15.45 -19.28 13.51
CA PRO A 43 14.46 -18.26 13.81
C PRO A 43 14.41 -17.19 12.71
N GLU A 44 15.48 -17.04 11.93
CA GLU A 44 15.56 -16.05 10.86
C GLU A 44 14.47 -16.29 9.81
N LEU A 45 14.24 -17.55 9.41
CA LEU A 45 13.19 -17.91 8.44
C LEU A 45 11.79 -17.52 8.93
N TYR A 46 11.56 -17.62 10.24
CA TYR A 46 10.32 -17.19 10.85
C TYR A 46 10.18 -15.66 10.81
N TYR A 47 11.16 -14.90 11.29
CA TYR A 47 11.08 -13.43 11.28
C TYR A 47 11.07 -12.83 9.87
N ARG A 48 11.78 -13.46 8.93
CA ARG A 48 11.71 -13.13 7.50
C ARG A 48 10.29 -13.29 6.96
N SER A 49 9.63 -14.41 7.28
CA SER A 49 8.25 -14.66 6.86
C SER A 49 7.26 -13.67 7.46
N VAL A 50 7.37 -13.37 8.76
CA VAL A 50 6.47 -12.45 9.47
C VAL A 50 6.67 -11.03 8.94
N THR A 51 7.91 -10.63 8.64
CA THR A 51 8.18 -9.34 8.00
C THR A 51 7.52 -9.27 6.63
N ALA A 52 7.81 -10.22 5.73
CA ALA A 52 7.25 -10.20 4.38
C ALA A 52 5.70 -10.25 4.39
N HIS A 53 5.12 -11.10 5.24
CA HIS A 53 3.67 -11.21 5.41
C HIS A 53 3.06 -9.90 5.91
N GLY A 54 3.60 -9.34 6.99
CA GLY A 54 3.13 -8.09 7.56
C GLY A 54 3.26 -6.92 6.59
N THR A 55 4.40 -6.80 5.89
CA THR A 55 4.60 -5.74 4.89
C THR A 55 3.58 -5.83 3.75
N ALA A 56 3.34 -7.05 3.23
CA ALA A 56 2.38 -7.28 2.17
C ALA A 56 0.94 -6.95 2.62
N LEU A 57 0.52 -7.39 3.80
CA LEU A 57 -0.86 -7.21 4.28
C LEU A 57 -1.14 -5.85 4.92
N ALA A 58 -0.14 -5.15 5.43
CA ALA A 58 -0.32 -3.84 6.05
C ALA A 58 -0.15 -2.68 5.08
N TYR A 59 0.77 -2.79 4.10
CA TYR A 59 1.10 -1.68 3.20
C TYR A 59 0.68 -1.93 1.76
N VAL A 60 0.88 -3.14 1.22
CA VAL A 60 0.69 -3.36 -0.22
C VAL A 60 -0.78 -3.66 -0.54
N PHE A 61 -1.32 -4.72 0.05
CA PHE A 61 -2.69 -5.18 -0.20
C PHE A 61 -3.76 -4.11 0.07
N PRO A 62 -3.86 -3.51 1.28
CA PRO A 62 -4.94 -2.58 1.58
C PRO A 62 -4.83 -1.31 0.75
N THR A 63 -3.62 -0.81 0.48
CA THR A 63 -3.41 0.37 -0.36
C THR A 63 -3.86 0.13 -1.79
N LEU A 64 -3.49 -1.00 -2.41
CA LEU A 64 -3.94 -1.34 -3.75
C LEU A 64 -5.46 -1.51 -3.83
N VAL A 65 -6.07 -2.17 -2.83
CA VAL A 65 -7.53 -2.33 -2.75
C VAL A 65 -8.22 -0.96 -2.61
N ALA A 66 -7.76 -0.10 -1.70
CA ALA A 66 -8.32 1.23 -1.49
C ALA A 66 -8.22 2.10 -2.75
N MET A 67 -7.07 2.08 -3.42
CA MET A 67 -6.87 2.82 -4.68
C MET A 67 -7.77 2.29 -5.80
N GLY A 68 -7.75 0.99 -6.05
CA GLY A 68 -8.53 0.35 -7.12
C GLY A 68 -10.04 0.55 -6.92
N PHE A 69 -10.53 0.32 -5.71
CA PHE A 69 -11.93 0.52 -5.36
C PHE A 69 -12.30 2.01 -5.40
N GLY A 70 -11.43 2.90 -4.93
CA GLY A 70 -11.64 4.33 -4.98
C GLY A 70 -11.80 4.86 -6.41
N TYR A 71 -10.97 4.41 -7.36
CA TYR A 71 -11.17 4.76 -8.78
C TYR A 71 -12.48 4.23 -9.35
N ALA A 72 -12.88 3.01 -8.97
CA ALA A 72 -14.16 2.43 -9.39
C ALA A 72 -15.36 3.24 -8.84
N ILE A 73 -15.32 3.59 -7.55
CA ILE A 73 -16.33 4.44 -6.91
C ILE A 73 -16.39 5.80 -7.59
N THR A 74 -15.23 6.43 -7.86
CA THR A 74 -15.21 7.74 -8.51
C THR A 74 -15.93 7.74 -9.85
N GLU A 75 -15.64 6.78 -10.75
CA GLU A 75 -16.32 6.72 -12.05
C GLU A 75 -17.80 6.35 -11.90
N ALA A 76 -18.12 5.37 -11.05
CA ALA A 76 -19.48 4.89 -10.87
C ALA A 76 -20.40 5.93 -10.21
N ALA A 77 -19.94 6.57 -9.13
CA ALA A 77 -20.73 7.50 -8.35
C ALA A 77 -20.87 8.87 -9.02
N LEU A 78 -19.82 9.34 -9.71
CA LEU A 78 -19.86 10.64 -10.39
C LEU A 78 -20.43 10.56 -11.81
N GLY A 79 -20.59 9.35 -12.36
CA GLY A 79 -21.15 9.12 -13.69
C GLY A 79 -20.28 9.66 -14.83
N ARG A 80 -18.96 9.75 -14.63
CA ARG A 80 -18.04 10.35 -15.60
C ARG A 80 -16.64 9.72 -15.55
N PRO A 81 -15.81 9.88 -16.60
CA PRO A 81 -14.47 9.32 -16.63
C PRO A 81 -13.58 9.87 -15.50
N LEU A 82 -12.66 9.04 -15.00
CA LEU A 82 -11.65 9.48 -14.05
C LEU A 82 -10.73 10.53 -14.67
N VAL A 83 -10.74 11.75 -14.12
CA VAL A 83 -9.77 12.78 -14.46
C VAL A 83 -8.42 12.44 -13.82
N GLY A 84 -7.33 12.58 -14.57
CA GLY A 84 -5.97 12.27 -14.09
C GLY A 84 -5.57 10.80 -14.18
N ARG A 85 -6.15 10.03 -15.12
CA ARG A 85 -5.86 8.60 -15.31
C ARG A 85 -4.37 8.26 -15.47
N ASN A 86 -3.57 9.13 -16.11
CA ASN A 86 -2.13 8.92 -16.23
C ASN A 86 -1.42 8.97 -14.87
N TRP A 87 -1.84 9.88 -13.99
CA TRP A 87 -1.37 9.94 -12.61
C TRP A 87 -1.81 8.72 -11.80
N ALA A 88 -3.01 8.20 -12.05
CA ALA A 88 -3.46 6.97 -11.41
C ALA A 88 -2.57 5.76 -11.78
N TRP A 89 -2.13 5.67 -13.04
CA TRP A 89 -1.14 4.69 -13.46
C TRP A 89 0.24 4.93 -12.85
N ALA A 90 0.67 6.19 -12.72
CA ALA A 90 1.92 6.53 -12.03
C ALA A 90 1.89 6.09 -10.55
N GLY A 91 0.77 6.32 -9.85
CA GLY A 91 0.55 5.84 -8.48
C GLY A 91 0.62 4.32 -8.39
N PHE A 92 -0.04 3.60 -9.31
CA PHE A 92 0.07 2.14 -9.39
C PHE A 92 1.51 1.67 -9.60
N ALA A 93 2.26 2.30 -10.52
CA ALA A 93 3.65 1.97 -10.80
C ALA A 93 4.56 2.22 -9.58
N LEU A 94 4.34 3.31 -8.83
CA LEU A 94 5.06 3.59 -7.59
C LEU A 94 4.79 2.52 -6.52
N VAL A 95 3.53 2.12 -6.33
CA VAL A 95 3.19 1.05 -5.37
C VAL A 95 3.78 -0.28 -5.80
N ALA A 96 3.73 -0.64 -7.08
CA ALA A 96 4.31 -1.87 -7.60
C ALA A 96 5.84 -1.88 -7.45
N ALA A 97 6.53 -0.81 -7.84
CA ALA A 97 7.97 -0.68 -7.69
C ALA A 97 8.38 -0.68 -6.22
N GLY A 98 7.68 0.09 -5.37
CA GLY A 98 7.91 0.15 -3.94
C GLY A 98 7.75 -1.22 -3.27
N THR A 99 6.74 -2.00 -3.68
CA THR A 99 6.54 -3.38 -3.23
C THR A 99 7.75 -4.25 -3.54
N VAL A 100 8.24 -4.24 -4.79
CA VAL A 100 9.40 -5.04 -5.19
C VAL A 100 10.66 -4.59 -4.44
N ILE A 101 10.90 -3.28 -4.38
CA ILE A 101 12.05 -2.68 -3.70
C ILE A 101 12.05 -3.04 -2.20
N ALA A 102 10.87 -3.07 -1.56
CA ALA A 102 10.76 -3.45 -0.16
C ALA A 102 10.95 -4.95 0.08
N ILE A 103 10.34 -5.80 -0.76
CA ILE A 103 10.32 -7.25 -0.51
C ILE A 103 11.64 -7.94 -0.85
N VAL A 104 12.43 -7.40 -1.78
CA VAL A 104 13.71 -8.01 -2.18
C VAL A 104 14.70 -8.10 -1.01
N PRO A 105 14.98 -7.03 -0.23
CA PRO A 105 15.81 -7.12 0.97
C PRO A 105 15.25 -8.11 2.01
N VAL A 106 13.93 -8.16 2.20
CA VAL A 106 13.31 -9.11 3.13
C VAL A 106 13.55 -10.54 2.65
N ALA A 107 13.30 -10.85 1.37
CA ALA A 107 13.53 -12.16 0.79
C ALA A 107 15.01 -12.61 0.89
N MET A 108 15.94 -11.66 0.82
CA MET A 108 17.38 -11.89 1.01
C MET A 108 17.82 -12.01 2.47
N GLY A 109 16.92 -11.91 3.45
CA GLY A 109 17.26 -11.92 4.88
C GLY A 109 17.97 -10.66 5.38
N ARG A 110 17.91 -9.57 4.61
CA ARG A 110 18.56 -8.29 4.91
C ARG A 110 17.63 -7.28 5.57
N ALA A 111 16.38 -7.67 5.85
CA ALA A 111 15.36 -6.82 6.46
C ALA A 111 14.33 -7.63 7.26
N SER A 112 14.77 -8.49 8.18
CA SER A 112 13.88 -9.30 9.03
C SER A 112 13.47 -8.53 10.29
N ILE A 113 12.78 -7.39 10.12
CA ILE A 113 12.51 -6.38 11.17
C ILE A 113 11.02 -6.13 11.47
N LEU A 114 10.14 -7.02 11.02
CA LEU A 114 8.68 -6.88 11.08
C LEU A 114 8.15 -5.68 10.28
N TYR A 115 6.85 -5.65 10.08
CA TYR A 115 6.19 -4.53 9.37
C TYR A 115 6.18 -3.22 10.18
N THR A 116 6.46 -3.26 11.49
CA THR A 116 6.53 -2.07 12.35
C THR A 116 7.91 -1.43 12.40
N PHE A 117 8.98 -2.16 12.06
CA PHE A 117 10.35 -1.65 11.96
C PHE A 117 10.81 -0.75 13.13
N TYR A 118 10.44 -1.12 14.36
CA TYR A 118 10.74 -0.33 15.56
C TYR A 118 12.26 -0.18 15.79
N PRO A 119 12.80 1.04 15.90
CA PRO A 119 14.18 1.27 16.34
C PRO A 119 14.46 0.65 17.72
N PRO A 120 15.71 0.22 18.01
CA PRO A 120 16.94 0.41 17.23
C PRO A 120 17.17 -0.62 16.11
N LEU A 121 16.18 -1.46 15.77
CA LEU A 121 16.31 -2.45 14.70
C LEU A 121 16.23 -1.78 13.31
N ILE A 122 17.38 -1.35 12.81
CA ILE A 122 17.54 -0.77 11.47
C ILE A 122 18.09 -1.81 10.49
N ALA A 123 17.51 -1.88 9.31
CA ALA A 123 17.89 -2.82 8.27
C ALA A 123 18.23 -2.14 6.94
N ASN A 124 18.26 -2.92 5.85
CA ASN A 124 18.62 -2.42 4.54
C ASN A 124 17.78 -1.19 4.11
N PRO A 125 18.40 -0.07 3.69
CA PRO A 125 17.69 1.14 3.28
C PRO A 125 16.62 0.95 2.21
N ALA A 126 16.83 0.00 1.29
CA ALA A 126 15.88 -0.29 0.23
C ALA A 126 14.51 -0.73 0.77
N TYR A 127 14.46 -1.40 1.94
CA TYR A 127 13.19 -1.76 2.57
C TYR A 127 12.34 -0.51 2.85
N TYR A 128 12.94 0.49 3.52
CA TYR A 128 12.27 1.73 3.87
C TYR A 128 11.93 2.58 2.65
N VAL A 129 12.84 2.66 1.67
CA VAL A 129 12.55 3.35 0.39
C VAL A 129 11.34 2.71 -0.29
N GLY A 130 11.26 1.39 -0.33
CA GLY A 130 10.12 0.69 -0.92
C GLY A 130 8.79 1.02 -0.22
N VAL A 131 8.78 1.02 1.12
CA VAL A 131 7.61 1.43 1.92
C VAL A 131 7.22 2.88 1.64
N VAL A 132 8.18 3.81 1.59
CA VAL A 132 7.94 5.23 1.25
C VAL A 132 7.31 5.36 -0.14
N LEU A 133 7.78 4.62 -1.15
CA LEU A 133 7.20 4.67 -2.50
C LEU A 133 5.75 4.18 -2.53
N VAL A 134 5.39 3.17 -1.74
CA VAL A 134 3.99 2.72 -1.59
C VAL A 134 3.13 3.84 -1.00
N VAL A 135 3.61 4.50 0.06
CA VAL A 135 2.90 5.63 0.70
C VAL A 135 2.75 6.80 -0.28
N VAL A 136 3.82 7.23 -0.92
CA VAL A 136 3.79 8.35 -1.89
C VAL A 136 2.90 8.03 -3.10
N GLY A 137 2.95 6.79 -3.60
CA GLY A 137 2.07 6.34 -4.69
C GLY A 137 0.58 6.46 -4.32
N SER A 138 0.24 6.16 -3.07
CA SER A 138 -1.13 6.30 -2.56
C SER A 138 -1.58 7.76 -2.39
N TRP A 139 -0.67 8.70 -2.14
CA TRP A 139 -1.03 10.13 -2.04
C TRP A 139 -1.45 10.73 -3.37
N ILE A 140 -0.96 10.18 -4.49
CA ILE A 140 -1.49 10.51 -5.82
C ILE A 140 -2.97 10.14 -5.91
N TRP A 141 -3.36 8.97 -5.40
CA TRP A 141 -4.77 8.59 -5.32
C TRP A 141 -5.58 9.57 -4.46
N VAL A 142 -5.09 9.97 -3.29
CA VAL A 142 -5.78 10.96 -2.43
C VAL A 142 -6.04 12.28 -3.17
N ALA A 143 -5.02 12.80 -3.87
CA ALA A 143 -5.16 14.01 -4.67
C ALA A 143 -6.22 13.82 -5.77
N LEU A 144 -6.21 12.67 -6.46
CA LEU A 144 -7.18 12.39 -7.52
C LEU A 144 -8.62 12.27 -7.00
N MET A 145 -8.84 11.72 -5.80
CA MET A 145 -10.19 11.67 -5.18
C MET A 145 -10.72 13.09 -4.95
N SER A 146 -9.87 13.99 -4.46
CA SER A 146 -10.19 15.40 -4.23
C SER A 146 -10.50 16.15 -5.52
N VAL A 147 -9.63 16.01 -6.53
CA VAL A 147 -9.78 16.68 -7.83
C VAL A 147 -11.06 16.26 -8.53
N ASN A 148 -11.35 14.95 -8.55
CA ASN A 148 -12.55 14.45 -9.21
C ASN A 148 -13.83 14.88 -8.49
N LEU A 149 -13.85 14.94 -7.16
CA LEU A 149 -14.99 15.48 -6.42
C LEU A 149 -15.16 16.99 -6.70
N HIS A 150 -14.07 17.75 -6.62
CA HIS A 150 -14.10 19.21 -6.83
C HIS A 150 -14.65 19.57 -8.20
N LEU A 151 -14.11 18.96 -9.26
CA LEU A 151 -14.58 19.17 -10.62
C LEU A 151 -16.06 18.79 -10.77
N TRP A 152 -16.54 17.77 -10.05
CA TRP A 152 -17.93 17.32 -10.18
C TRP A 152 -18.88 18.30 -9.51
N LYS A 153 -18.50 18.81 -8.32
CA LYS A 153 -19.26 19.85 -7.63
C LYS A 153 -19.33 21.15 -8.43
N ARG A 154 -18.24 21.52 -9.13
CA ARG A 154 -18.22 22.70 -10.02
C ARG A 154 -19.25 22.56 -11.15
N ASP A 155 -19.31 21.38 -11.76
CA ASP A 155 -20.22 21.13 -12.89
C ASP A 155 -21.67 20.80 -12.43
N ASN A 156 -21.89 20.60 -11.12
CA ASN A 156 -23.18 20.25 -10.51
C ASN A 156 -23.51 21.14 -9.29
N PRO A 157 -23.64 22.47 -9.47
CA PRO A 157 -23.94 23.38 -8.37
C PRO A 157 -25.28 23.02 -7.71
N GLY A 158 -25.31 23.06 -6.37
CA GLY A 158 -26.52 22.77 -5.58
C GLY A 158 -26.91 21.28 -5.48
N ARG A 159 -26.25 20.37 -6.21
CA ARG A 159 -26.53 18.94 -6.08
C ARG A 159 -25.76 18.33 -4.89
N PRO A 160 -26.41 17.47 -4.08
CA PRO A 160 -25.72 16.76 -3.00
C PRO A 160 -24.69 15.79 -3.58
N VAL A 161 -23.57 15.63 -2.88
CA VAL A 161 -22.52 14.68 -3.27
C VAL A 161 -23.04 13.24 -3.08
N PRO A 162 -22.85 12.34 -4.06
CA PRO A 162 -23.19 10.93 -3.90
C PRO A 162 -22.48 10.32 -2.68
N VAL A 163 -23.22 9.61 -1.83
CA VAL A 163 -22.71 9.06 -0.55
C VAL A 163 -21.45 8.23 -0.74
N ALA A 164 -21.40 7.39 -1.79
CA ALA A 164 -20.22 6.58 -2.09
C ALA A 164 -18.98 7.44 -2.38
N MET A 165 -19.11 8.53 -3.14
CA MET A 165 -17.99 9.45 -3.40
C MET A 165 -17.59 10.21 -2.14
N PHE A 166 -18.55 10.63 -1.32
CA PHE A 166 -18.27 11.28 -0.04
C PHE A 166 -17.42 10.37 0.87
N ALA A 167 -17.85 9.12 1.07
CA ALA A 167 -17.12 8.15 1.88
C ALA A 167 -15.71 7.86 1.32
N ASN A 168 -15.58 7.76 0.00
CA ASN A 168 -14.30 7.55 -0.67
C ASN A 168 -13.31 8.70 -0.44
N VAL A 169 -13.76 9.96 -0.57
CA VAL A 169 -12.91 11.14 -0.31
C VAL A 169 -12.57 11.23 1.18
N ALA A 170 -13.55 11.05 2.07
CA ALA A 170 -13.32 11.07 3.52
C ALA A 170 -12.29 10.00 3.93
N GLY A 171 -12.42 8.77 3.42
CA GLY A 171 -11.45 7.70 3.63
C GLY A 171 -10.07 8.05 3.10
N SER A 172 -9.98 8.68 1.92
CA SER A 172 -8.70 9.12 1.35
C SER A 172 -8.01 10.21 2.20
N TYR A 173 -8.78 11.09 2.84
CA TYR A 173 -8.24 12.12 3.74
C TYR A 173 -7.82 11.55 5.09
N LEU A 174 -8.59 10.62 5.65
CA LEU A 174 -8.17 9.90 6.84
C LEU A 174 -6.85 9.17 6.60
N TRP A 175 -6.71 8.50 5.44
CA TRP A 175 -5.45 7.88 5.04
C TRP A 175 -4.31 8.90 4.93
N ALA A 176 -4.51 10.01 4.22
CA ALA A 176 -3.48 11.04 4.12
C ALA A 176 -3.03 11.53 5.50
N TRP A 177 -3.96 11.88 6.38
CA TRP A 177 -3.67 12.34 7.73
C TRP A 177 -2.86 11.32 8.54
N THR A 178 -3.32 10.07 8.56
CA THR A 178 -2.69 8.99 9.34
C THR A 178 -1.33 8.58 8.77
N ALA A 179 -1.12 8.72 7.47
CA ALA A 179 0.16 8.40 6.82
C ALA A 179 1.25 9.47 7.00
N VAL A 180 0.90 10.73 7.34
CA VAL A 180 1.90 11.80 7.52
C VAL A 180 2.92 11.44 8.60
N GLY A 181 2.46 10.94 9.76
CA GLY A 181 3.36 10.58 10.87
C GLY A 181 4.40 9.54 10.47
N ALA A 182 3.95 8.45 9.84
CA ALA A 182 4.82 7.39 9.35
C ALA A 182 5.79 7.87 8.26
N ALA A 183 5.33 8.75 7.35
CA ALA A 183 6.19 9.32 6.32
C ALA A 183 7.29 10.22 6.91
N VAL A 184 6.94 11.05 7.91
CA VAL A 184 7.90 11.91 8.62
C VAL A 184 8.94 11.07 9.36
N GLU A 185 8.51 10.04 10.09
CA GLU A 185 9.42 9.11 10.77
C GLU A 185 10.38 8.43 9.78
N LEU A 186 9.85 7.88 8.69
CA LEU A 186 10.67 7.20 7.68
C LEU A 186 11.68 8.16 7.03
N LEU A 187 11.26 9.37 6.64
CA LEU A 187 12.11 10.30 5.89
C LEU A 187 13.16 11.01 6.75
N PHE A 188 12.83 11.36 7.98
CA PHE A 188 13.68 12.21 8.82
C PHE A 188 14.38 11.48 9.95
N GLN A 189 13.97 10.25 10.28
CA GLN A 189 14.57 9.48 11.38
C GLN A 189 15.15 8.16 10.86
N ILE A 190 14.33 7.30 10.25
CA ILE A 190 14.76 5.94 9.90
C ILE A 190 15.69 5.92 8.69
N LEU A 191 15.35 6.60 7.58
CA LEU A 191 16.17 6.58 6.37
C LEU A 191 17.57 7.19 6.58
N PRO A 192 17.73 8.35 7.26
CA PRO A 192 19.05 8.89 7.56
C PRO A 192 19.93 7.87 8.29
N VAL A 193 19.41 7.28 9.38
CA VAL A 193 20.14 6.27 10.16
C VAL A 193 20.45 5.03 9.31
N ALA A 194 19.51 4.56 8.49
CA ALA A 194 19.73 3.41 7.61
C ALA A 194 20.83 3.67 6.56
N PHE A 195 20.94 4.90 6.07
CA PHE A 195 22.03 5.31 5.17
C PHE A 195 23.35 5.64 5.89
N GLY A 196 23.38 5.62 7.23
CA GLY A 196 24.56 5.95 8.03
C GLY A 196 24.82 7.45 8.16
N LEU A 197 23.78 8.29 8.04
CA LEU A 197 23.81 9.74 8.20
C LEU A 197 23.47 10.18 9.64
#